data_AF-A0A453M806-F1
#
_entry.id   AF-A0A453M806-F1
#
_cell.length_a   1.000
_cell.length_b   1.000
_cell.length_c   1.000
_cell.angle_alpha   90.00
_cell.angle_beta   90.00
_cell.angle_gamma   90.00
#
_symmetry.space_group_name_H-M   'P 1'
#
loop_
_entity.id
_entity.type
_entity.pdbx_description
1 polymer ?
#
loop_
_entity_poly.entity_id
_entity_poly.type
_entity_poly.pdbx_seq_one_letter_code
_entity_poly.pdbx_strand_id
1 'polypeptide(L)'
;RRKKFIDEANSLSESISKLNELLSSKKLMFQLIEQEAADLKSKFATPRRSFLEDSANGEVDDMDVIPNEEMLLILSEKGYLKRMNPNTFNLQNRGTIGKSVGKMRTNDNMSDFIVCQTHDHVLYFSDKGIVYSERAYKIPECTRVAAGTPLVQLLNLSDGERITSIVPVNKFVEDQYLVMLTVNGYIKKVPLNAFASIRSTGIISMRLVPGDELKWVRLCRDDDLVALASQSGMVIVNTCNRLRPHGRTTRGMGAMRLKEDDKMAAMDIIPSTTHTMPGKTVSRVRDLSPPWLLFIAENGYGKRVPLNAFRQSSFNRVGLRGYKLPEDCRLAAVFVVGEPTDDDASEEQVVLVSHGGTVNRIKVKDISIQGRGAKGVILMRLEHAGKIQSASLISAAAAEEILED
;
A
#
# COMPACT_ATOMS: atom_id res chain seq x y z
N ARG A 1 -55.79 88.58 -15.19
CA ARG A 1 -55.12 88.07 -16.42
C ARG A 1 -53.64 88.48 -16.47
N ARG A 2 -53.29 89.77 -16.31
CA ARG A 2 -51.89 90.26 -16.34
C ARG A 2 -50.95 89.64 -15.28
N LYS A 3 -51.40 89.45 -14.03
CA LYS A 3 -50.62 88.74 -12.99
C LYS A 3 -50.24 87.33 -13.41
N LYS A 4 -51.20 86.51 -13.88
CA LYS A 4 -50.93 85.15 -14.36
C LYS A 4 -49.84 85.08 -15.43
N PHE A 5 -49.81 86.02 -16.38
CA PHE A 5 -48.76 86.05 -17.41
C PHE A 5 -47.39 86.49 -16.88
N ILE A 6 -47.37 87.37 -15.87
CA ILE A 6 -46.12 87.77 -15.20
C ILE A 6 -45.59 86.59 -14.37
N ASP A 7 -46.47 85.89 -13.65
CA ASP A 7 -46.13 84.72 -12.86
C ASP A 7 -45.63 83.57 -13.76
N GLU A 8 -46.28 83.35 -14.91
CA GLU A 8 -45.86 82.37 -15.91
C GLU A 8 -44.51 82.73 -16.56
N ALA A 9 -44.30 84.00 -16.92
CA ALA A 9 -43.03 84.47 -17.46
C ALA A 9 -41.88 84.29 -16.45
N ASN A 10 -42.13 84.57 -15.16
CA ASN A 10 -41.15 84.36 -14.09
C ASN A 10 -40.84 82.87 -13.89
N SER A 11 -41.85 82.00 -13.89
CA SER A 11 -41.67 80.54 -13.76
C SER A 11 -40.91 79.94 -14.94
N LEU A 12 -41.18 80.39 -16.16
CA LEU A 12 -40.44 79.98 -17.36
C LEU A 12 -38.99 80.47 -17.31
N SER A 13 -38.76 81.71 -16.86
CA SER A 13 -37.41 82.25 -16.71
C SER A 13 -36.58 81.47 -15.67
N GLU A 14 -37.18 81.10 -14.53
CA GLU A 14 -36.53 80.21 -13.55
C GLU A 14 -36.24 78.82 -14.12
N SER A 15 -37.17 78.26 -14.89
CA SER A 15 -37.00 76.95 -15.52
C SER A 15 -35.85 76.96 -16.54
N ILE A 16 -35.78 78.00 -17.37
CA ILE A 16 -34.67 78.20 -18.32
C ILE A 16 -33.34 78.32 -17.60
N SER A 17 -33.28 79.08 -16.50
CA SER A 17 -32.06 79.22 -15.71
C SER A 17 -31.59 77.88 -15.14
N LYS A 18 -32.49 77.10 -14.54
CA LYS A 18 -32.18 75.77 -13.98
C LYS A 18 -31.72 74.77 -15.04
N LEU A 19 -32.35 74.77 -16.21
CA LEU A 19 -31.98 73.89 -17.32
C LEU A 19 -30.61 74.27 -17.90
N ASN A 20 -30.32 75.57 -18.03
CA ASN A 20 -29.01 76.04 -18.48
C ASN A 20 -27.90 75.70 -17.48
N GLU A 21 -28.16 75.83 -16.18
CA GLU A 21 -27.22 75.41 -15.13
C GLU A 21 -26.93 73.91 -15.22
N LEU A 22 -27.96 73.08 -15.39
CA LEU A 22 -27.80 71.64 -15.57
C LEU A 22 -27.00 71.28 -16.83
N LEU A 23 -27.28 71.95 -17.96
CA LEU A 23 -26.56 71.75 -19.23
C LEU A 23 -25.10 72.25 -19.18
N SER A 24 -24.80 73.22 -18.30
CA SER A 24 -23.47 73.80 -18.17
C SER A 24 -22.45 72.85 -17.51
N SER A 25 -22.92 71.84 -16.77
CA SER A 25 -22.06 70.94 -16.00
C SER A 25 -22.44 69.47 -16.19
N LYS A 26 -21.50 68.70 -16.77
CA LYS A 26 -21.63 67.22 -16.87
C LYS A 26 -21.84 66.56 -15.51
N LYS A 27 -21.31 67.13 -14.43
CA LYS A 27 -21.46 66.59 -13.07
C LYS A 27 -22.92 66.63 -12.61
N LEU A 28 -23.62 67.73 -12.87
CA LEU A 28 -25.03 67.89 -12.53
C LEU A 28 -25.92 66.93 -13.35
N MET A 29 -25.59 66.75 -14.64
CA MET A 29 -26.27 65.76 -15.47
C MET A 29 -26.09 64.32 -14.94
N PHE A 30 -24.88 63.92 -14.54
CA PHE A 30 -24.67 62.58 -13.96
C PHE A 30 -25.40 62.39 -12.63
N GLN A 31 -25.46 63.43 -11.79
CA GLN A 31 -26.25 63.39 -10.55
C GLN A 31 -27.74 63.20 -10.83
N LEU A 32 -28.29 63.88 -11.84
CA LEU A 32 -29.68 63.68 -12.25
C LEU A 32 -29.90 62.26 -12.77
N ILE A 33 -29.00 61.73 -13.62
CA ILE A 33 -29.08 60.36 -14.14
C ILE A 33 -29.05 59.33 -13.00
N GLU A 34 -28.20 59.52 -12.00
CA GLU A 34 -28.12 58.64 -10.84
C GLU A 34 -29.41 58.67 -10.01
N GLN A 35 -29.98 59.87 -9.80
CA GLN A 35 -31.27 60.05 -9.13
C GLN A 35 -32.40 59.36 -9.91
N GLU A 36 -32.49 59.57 -11.22
CA GLU A 36 -33.50 58.92 -12.07
C GLU A 36 -33.33 57.39 -12.10
N ALA A 37 -32.08 56.88 -12.15
CA ALA A 37 -31.80 55.45 -12.09
C ALA A 37 -32.17 54.84 -10.73
N ALA A 38 -31.94 55.56 -9.63
CA ALA A 38 -32.37 55.14 -8.29
C ALA A 38 -33.90 55.14 -8.15
N ASP A 39 -34.57 56.13 -8.72
CA ASP A 39 -36.03 56.21 -8.78
C ASP A 39 -36.63 55.05 -9.60
N LEU A 40 -36.03 54.72 -10.74
CA LEU A 40 -36.44 53.56 -11.54
C LEU A 40 -36.22 52.24 -10.79
N LYS A 41 -35.06 52.10 -10.13
CA LYS A 41 -34.77 50.93 -9.30
C LYS A 41 -35.79 50.76 -8.17
N SER A 42 -36.22 51.85 -7.52
CA SER A 42 -37.20 51.79 -6.43
C SER A 42 -38.62 51.50 -6.92
N LYS A 43 -39.06 52.14 -8.02
CA LYS A 43 -40.40 51.94 -8.60
C LYS A 43 -40.60 50.56 -9.22
N PHE A 44 -39.55 49.98 -9.80
CA PHE A 44 -39.64 48.71 -10.54
C PHE A 44 -38.80 47.57 -9.91
N ALA A 45 -38.48 47.67 -8.62
CA ALA A 45 -37.80 46.60 -7.90
C ALA A 45 -38.67 45.33 -7.91
N THR A 46 -38.14 44.25 -8.48
CA THR A 46 -38.72 42.91 -8.36
C THR A 46 -37.74 41.99 -7.65
N PRO A 47 -38.19 41.16 -6.70
CA PRO A 47 -37.31 40.19 -6.07
C PRO A 47 -36.78 39.22 -7.13
N ARG A 48 -35.49 38.87 -7.04
CA ARG A 48 -34.87 37.92 -7.95
C ARG A 48 -35.61 36.58 -7.82
N ARG A 49 -36.16 36.09 -8.93
CA ARG A 49 -36.95 34.85 -8.96
C ARG A 49 -36.09 33.59 -8.98
N SER A 50 -34.86 33.70 -9.49
CA SER A 50 -33.86 32.64 -9.46
C SER A 50 -32.94 32.82 -8.26
N PHE A 51 -32.63 31.73 -7.57
CA PHE A 51 -31.47 31.66 -6.71
C PHE A 51 -30.32 31.03 -7.52
N LEU A 52 -29.09 31.44 -7.26
CA LEU A 52 -27.93 30.67 -7.68
C LEU A 52 -27.59 29.75 -6.52
N GLU A 53 -27.71 28.44 -6.73
CA GLU A 53 -27.28 27.46 -5.75
C GLU A 53 -25.76 27.34 -5.87
N ASP A 54 -25.04 27.94 -4.92
CA ASP A 54 -23.62 27.63 -4.69
C ASP A 54 -23.43 26.20 -4.11
N SER A 55 -24.55 25.47 -3.88
CA SER A 55 -24.59 24.14 -3.27
C SER A 55 -24.01 23.01 -4.12
N ALA A 56 -23.74 23.24 -5.40
CA ALA A 56 -22.78 22.43 -6.12
C ALA A 56 -21.41 23.07 -5.89
N ASN A 57 -20.79 22.77 -4.73
CA ASN A 57 -19.39 23.07 -4.51
C ASN A 57 -18.62 22.62 -5.75
N GLY A 58 -18.14 23.58 -6.54
CA GLY A 58 -17.20 23.35 -7.65
C GLY A 58 -15.83 22.87 -7.16
N GLU A 59 -15.77 22.21 -6.00
CA GLU A 59 -14.64 21.42 -5.56
C GLU A 59 -14.70 20.11 -6.36
N VAL A 60 -14.17 20.18 -7.58
CA VAL A 60 -13.82 18.96 -8.32
C VAL A 60 -12.80 18.25 -7.45
N ASP A 61 -13.16 17.11 -6.87
CA ASP A 61 -12.21 16.31 -6.13
C ASP A 61 -11.13 15.82 -7.11
N ASP A 62 -9.87 15.76 -6.68
CA ASP A 62 -8.78 15.24 -7.53
C ASP A 62 -9.13 13.85 -8.11
N MET A 63 -9.95 13.07 -7.39
CA MET A 63 -10.47 11.78 -7.82
C MET A 63 -11.38 11.84 -9.05
N ASP A 64 -12.11 12.94 -9.26
CA ASP A 64 -13.01 13.10 -10.40
C ASP A 64 -12.25 13.42 -11.69
N VAL A 65 -11.03 13.96 -11.57
CA VAL A 65 -10.14 14.29 -12.69
C VAL A 65 -9.20 13.13 -13.04
N ILE A 66 -8.73 12.40 -12.02
CA ILE A 66 -7.74 11.35 -12.19
C ILE A 66 -8.44 10.05 -12.58
N PRO A 67 -8.12 9.43 -13.73
CA PRO A 67 -8.73 8.18 -14.15
C PRO A 67 -8.29 7.02 -13.23
N ASN A 68 -9.21 6.10 -12.96
CA ASN A 68 -8.90 4.91 -12.17
C ASN A 68 -8.17 3.84 -13.02
N GLU A 69 -6.86 4.00 -13.17
CA GLU A 69 -5.99 3.09 -13.93
C GLU A 69 -5.16 2.16 -13.03
N GLU A 70 -4.72 1.03 -13.57
CA GLU A 70 -3.77 0.13 -12.93
C GLU A 70 -2.36 0.76 -12.89
N MET A 71 -1.67 0.58 -11.77
CA MET A 71 -0.34 1.14 -11.54
C MET A 71 0.54 0.19 -10.74
N LEU A 72 1.85 0.35 -10.94
CA LEU A 72 2.89 -0.35 -10.22
C LEU A 72 3.48 0.57 -9.15
N LEU A 73 3.41 0.13 -7.91
CA LEU A 73 4.09 0.75 -6.77
C LEU A 73 5.43 0.06 -6.51
N ILE A 74 6.43 0.90 -6.31
CA ILE A 74 7.81 0.50 -6.13
C ILE A 74 8.32 1.13 -4.84
N LEU A 75 8.69 0.27 -3.88
CA LEU A 75 9.33 0.67 -2.63
C LEU A 75 10.81 0.28 -2.66
N SER A 76 11.67 1.18 -2.19
CA SER A 76 13.08 0.90 -1.92
C SER A 76 13.34 0.53 -0.47
N GLU A 77 14.42 -0.20 -0.20
CA GLU A 77 14.86 -0.51 1.16
C GLU A 77 15.15 0.76 1.98
N LYS A 78 15.58 1.86 1.34
CA LYS A 78 15.77 3.17 1.98
C LYS A 78 14.48 3.98 2.16
N GLY A 79 13.32 3.41 1.83
CA GLY A 79 12.02 4.03 2.04
C GLY A 79 11.65 5.09 1.00
N TYR A 80 12.15 4.96 -0.24
CA TYR A 80 11.67 5.76 -1.37
C TYR A 80 10.51 5.04 -2.04
N LEU A 81 9.43 5.78 -2.31
CA LEU A 81 8.23 5.29 -2.94
C LEU A 81 7.99 6.02 -4.26
N LYS A 82 7.66 5.26 -5.30
CA LYS A 82 7.20 5.82 -6.58
C LYS A 82 6.11 4.97 -7.19
N ARG A 83 5.27 5.60 -8.03
CA ARG A 83 4.36 4.90 -8.92
C ARG A 83 4.85 4.95 -10.36
N MET A 84 4.53 3.90 -11.10
CA MET A 84 4.85 3.74 -12.52
C MET A 84 3.66 3.16 -13.25
N ASN A 85 3.49 3.55 -14.52
CA ASN A 85 2.54 2.91 -15.41
C ASN A 85 3.02 1.47 -15.73
N PRO A 86 2.18 0.43 -15.60
CA PRO A 86 2.57 -0.95 -15.91
C PRO A 86 3.03 -1.11 -17.36
N ASN A 87 2.45 -0.36 -18.29
CA ASN A 87 2.81 -0.37 -19.71
C ASN A 87 4.20 0.21 -20.01
N THR A 88 4.87 0.83 -19.02
CA THR A 88 6.29 1.21 -19.14
C THR A 88 7.16 -0.02 -19.40
N PHE A 89 6.70 -1.18 -18.95
CA PHE A 89 7.27 -2.49 -19.23
C PHE A 89 6.54 -3.07 -20.44
N ASN A 90 7.11 -2.91 -21.63
CA ASN A 90 6.51 -3.50 -22.84
C ASN A 90 6.40 -5.02 -22.68
N LEU A 91 5.26 -5.60 -23.11
CA LEU A 91 5.10 -7.03 -23.33
C LEU A 91 6.25 -7.54 -24.20
N GLN A 92 7.04 -8.46 -23.63
CA GLN A 92 8.13 -9.14 -24.31
C GLN A 92 7.79 -10.62 -24.48
N ASN A 93 8.23 -11.21 -25.60
CA ASN A 93 8.08 -12.64 -25.82
C ASN A 93 8.98 -13.40 -24.83
N ARG A 94 8.47 -14.54 -24.35
CA ARG A 94 9.15 -15.43 -23.41
C ARG A 94 10.60 -15.70 -23.86
N GLY A 95 11.58 -15.47 -22.99
CA GLY A 95 13.00 -15.74 -23.26
C GLY A 95 13.78 -14.60 -23.93
N THR A 96 13.32 -13.35 -23.82
CA THR A 96 14.06 -12.16 -24.24
C THR A 96 14.58 -11.39 -23.02
N ILE A 97 15.76 -10.79 -23.14
CA ILE A 97 16.36 -9.98 -22.07
C ILE A 97 15.46 -8.76 -21.79
N GLY A 98 15.07 -8.61 -20.52
CA GLY A 98 14.20 -7.55 -20.00
C GLY A 98 14.77 -6.13 -20.12
N LYS A 99 13.91 -5.10 -20.06
CA LYS A 99 14.35 -3.69 -20.07
C LYS A 99 14.72 -3.22 -18.65
N SER A 100 15.99 -3.32 -18.26
CA SER A 100 16.60 -2.88 -16.97
C SER A 100 15.91 -1.74 -16.19
N VAL A 101 15.32 -1.94 -15.00
CA VAL A 101 14.77 -0.83 -14.18
C VAL A 101 15.89 0.14 -13.82
N GLY A 102 15.89 1.33 -14.42
CA GLY A 102 17.00 2.27 -14.38
C GLY A 102 17.63 2.50 -12.99
N LYS A 103 18.92 2.84 -13.00
CA LYS A 103 19.80 2.95 -11.81
C LYS A 103 19.16 3.74 -10.66
N MET A 104 18.74 3.03 -9.61
CA MET A 104 18.50 3.63 -8.30
C MET A 104 19.83 4.15 -7.73
N ARG A 105 19.77 5.07 -6.75
CA ARG A 105 20.97 5.61 -6.11
C ARG A 105 21.87 4.49 -5.60
N THR A 106 23.19 4.71 -5.64
CA THR A 106 24.21 3.77 -5.21
C THR A 106 23.84 3.14 -3.85
N ASN A 107 23.75 1.81 -3.81
CA ASN A 107 23.46 1.02 -2.61
C ASN A 107 21.98 1.08 -2.11
N ASP A 108 20.99 1.32 -2.98
CA ASP A 108 19.56 1.20 -2.66
C ASP A 108 18.94 0.06 -3.48
N ASN A 109 18.52 -1.01 -2.81
CA ASN A 109 17.86 -2.14 -3.44
C ASN A 109 16.34 -1.95 -3.42
N MET A 110 15.68 -2.55 -4.40
CA MET A 110 14.23 -2.54 -4.47
C MET A 110 13.64 -3.61 -3.55
N SER A 111 12.72 -3.23 -2.68
CA SER A 111 12.19 -4.13 -1.65
C SER A 111 10.96 -4.90 -2.12
N ASP A 112 9.97 -4.19 -2.69
CA ASP A 112 8.66 -4.75 -3.04
C ASP A 112 8.07 -4.09 -4.31
N PHE A 113 7.39 -4.89 -5.13
CA PHE A 113 6.52 -4.46 -6.22
C PHE A 113 5.07 -4.74 -5.83
N ILE A 114 4.22 -3.73 -5.90
CA ILE A 114 2.80 -3.87 -5.56
C ILE A 114 1.99 -3.34 -6.74
N VAL A 115 1.09 -4.17 -7.26
CA VAL A 115 0.13 -3.74 -8.28
C VAL A 115 -1.15 -3.29 -7.57
N CYS A 116 -1.62 -2.10 -7.92
CA CYS A 116 -2.88 -1.56 -7.40
C CYS A 116 -3.51 -0.60 -8.39
N GLN A 117 -4.74 -0.16 -8.13
CA GLN A 117 -5.36 0.90 -8.92
C GLN A 117 -5.03 2.28 -8.31
N THR A 118 -5.03 3.31 -9.14
CA THR A 118 -4.78 4.71 -8.74
C THR A 118 -5.74 5.20 -7.65
N HIS A 119 -7.01 4.75 -7.66
CA HIS A 119 -7.99 5.13 -6.64
C HIS A 119 -7.89 4.30 -5.35
N ASP A 120 -7.10 3.22 -5.33
CA ASP A 120 -6.98 2.37 -4.14
C ASP A 120 -6.39 3.14 -2.95
N HIS A 121 -6.78 2.72 -1.75
CA HIS A 121 -6.13 3.15 -0.52
C HIS A 121 -4.87 2.30 -0.29
N VAL A 122 -3.73 2.95 -0.11
CA VAL A 122 -2.49 2.28 0.27
C VAL A 122 -2.30 2.42 1.77
N LEU A 123 -2.35 1.29 2.48
CA LEU A 123 -2.15 1.24 3.92
C LEU A 123 -0.69 0.99 4.25
N TYR A 124 -0.08 1.88 5.03
CA TYR A 124 1.32 1.80 5.44
C TYR A 124 1.39 1.48 6.93
N PHE A 125 1.95 0.33 7.28
CA PHE A 125 2.10 -0.12 8.67
C PHE A 125 3.52 0.13 9.14
N SER A 126 3.66 0.78 10.29
CA SER A 126 4.95 1.03 10.91
C SER A 126 5.37 -0.05 11.90
N ASP A 127 6.67 -0.08 12.18
CA ASP A 127 7.27 -0.90 13.24
C ASP A 127 6.68 -0.62 14.62
N LYS A 128 6.21 0.61 14.87
CA LYS A 128 5.54 1.04 16.12
C LYS A 128 4.07 0.64 16.21
N GLY A 129 3.51 -0.05 15.21
CA GLY A 129 2.11 -0.49 15.22
C GLY A 129 1.12 0.65 14.95
N ILE A 130 1.54 1.65 14.18
CA ILE A 130 0.69 2.71 13.64
C ILE A 130 0.41 2.37 12.18
N VAL A 131 -0.78 2.71 11.70
CA VAL A 131 -1.13 2.62 10.28
C VAL A 131 -1.49 4.00 9.75
N TYR A 132 -0.95 4.29 8.58
CA TYR A 132 -1.24 5.46 7.77
C TYR A 132 -1.97 5.02 6.50
N SER A 133 -2.73 5.92 5.89
CA SER A 133 -3.40 5.66 4.62
C SER A 133 -3.17 6.85 3.71
N GLU A 134 -2.85 6.57 2.45
CA GLU A 134 -2.87 7.57 1.41
C GLU A 134 -3.42 6.96 0.12
N ARG A 135 -4.03 7.79 -0.72
CA ARG A 135 -4.50 7.35 -2.04
C ARG A 135 -3.33 7.06 -2.97
N ALA A 136 -3.43 6.00 -3.77
CA ALA A 136 -2.34 5.60 -4.66
C ALA A 136 -1.96 6.70 -5.68
N TYR A 137 -2.93 7.47 -6.19
CA TYR A 137 -2.69 8.56 -7.14
C TYR A 137 -1.83 9.72 -6.60
N LYS A 138 -1.81 9.94 -5.29
CA LYS A 138 -0.98 10.99 -4.65
C LYS A 138 0.51 10.62 -4.60
N ILE A 139 0.83 9.34 -4.79
CA ILE A 139 2.21 8.89 -4.92
C ILE A 139 2.74 9.45 -6.25
N PRO A 140 3.93 10.06 -6.28
CA PRO A 140 4.42 10.71 -7.48
C PRO A 140 4.74 9.69 -8.57
N GLU A 141 4.25 9.97 -9.77
CA GLU A 141 4.59 9.22 -10.95
C GLU A 141 6.02 9.55 -11.37
N CYS A 142 6.84 8.52 -11.47
CA CYS A 142 8.27 8.68 -11.74
C CYS A 142 8.67 7.79 -12.91
N THR A 143 9.71 8.22 -13.62
CA THR A 143 10.34 7.35 -14.61
C THR A 143 11.06 6.20 -13.92
N ARG A 144 11.34 5.16 -14.70
CA ARG A 144 12.05 3.94 -14.28
C ARG A 144 13.38 4.22 -13.56
N VAL A 145 14.14 5.23 -14.01
CA VAL A 145 15.45 5.61 -13.45
C VAL A 145 15.35 6.46 -12.18
N ALA A 146 14.24 7.18 -11.99
CA ALA A 146 14.10 8.08 -10.85
C ALA A 146 13.94 7.31 -9.54
N ALA A 147 14.53 7.83 -8.45
CA ALA A 147 14.50 7.18 -7.14
C ALA A 147 13.10 7.21 -6.48
N GLY A 148 12.25 8.17 -6.84
CA GLY A 148 10.97 8.39 -6.17
C GLY A 148 11.07 9.37 -5.00
N THR A 149 10.04 9.39 -4.17
CA THR A 149 9.90 10.32 -3.04
C THR A 149 10.04 9.58 -1.71
N PRO A 150 10.81 10.09 -0.74
CA PRO A 150 10.90 9.49 0.59
C PRO A 150 9.53 9.39 1.27
N LEU A 151 9.24 8.25 1.91
CA LEU A 151 7.99 8.02 2.66
C LEU A 151 7.73 9.08 3.74
N VAL A 152 8.79 9.60 4.38
CA VAL A 152 8.70 10.67 5.39
C VAL A 152 8.15 12.00 4.85
N GLN A 153 8.17 12.20 3.52
CA GLN A 153 7.55 13.37 2.88
C GLN A 153 6.08 13.14 2.53
N LEU A 154 5.68 11.88 2.35
CA LEU A 154 4.31 11.50 2.02
C LEU A 154 3.46 11.25 3.27
N LEU A 155 4.09 10.81 4.36
CA LEU A 155 3.45 10.38 5.60
C LEU A 155 4.02 11.12 6.81
N ASN A 156 3.16 11.46 7.77
CA ASN A 156 3.56 12.08 9.04
C ASN A 156 4.13 11.04 10.01
N LEU A 157 5.31 10.50 9.68
CA LEU A 157 6.01 9.52 10.51
C LEU A 157 6.66 10.20 11.72
N SER A 158 6.64 9.52 12.86
CA SER A 158 7.37 9.96 14.05
C SER A 158 8.88 9.73 13.88
N ASP A 159 9.71 10.41 14.67
CA ASP A 159 11.15 10.19 14.60
C ASP A 159 11.53 8.73 14.91
N GLY A 160 12.44 8.18 14.10
CA GLY A 160 12.86 6.78 14.11
C GLY A 160 11.78 5.74 13.76
N GLU A 161 10.60 6.15 13.31
CA GLU A 161 9.54 5.24 12.85
C GLU A 161 9.80 4.78 11.40
N ARG A 162 9.61 3.49 11.13
CA ARG A 162 9.84 2.92 9.79
C ARG A 162 8.65 2.09 9.33
N ILE A 163 8.36 2.13 8.03
CA ILE A 163 7.31 1.30 7.44
C ILE A 163 7.82 -0.13 7.26
N THR A 164 7.02 -1.11 7.69
CA THR A 164 7.35 -2.54 7.66
C THR A 164 6.46 -3.34 6.73
N SER A 165 5.27 -2.86 6.40
CA SER A 165 4.37 -3.51 5.45
C SER A 165 3.49 -2.48 4.75
N ILE A 166 3.26 -2.70 3.46
CA ILE A 166 2.35 -1.90 2.63
C ILE A 166 1.26 -2.84 2.10
N VAL A 167 0.00 -2.43 2.24
CA VAL A 167 -1.15 -3.21 1.76
C VAL A 167 -2.09 -2.31 0.96
N PRO A 168 -2.21 -2.50 -0.37
CA PRO A 168 -3.21 -1.80 -1.15
C PRO A 168 -4.60 -2.38 -0.89
N VAL A 169 -5.61 -1.51 -0.85
CA VAL A 169 -7.00 -1.84 -0.54
C VAL A 169 -7.91 -1.03 -1.46
N ASN A 170 -8.61 -1.73 -2.35
CA ASN A 170 -9.61 -1.12 -3.23
C ASN A 170 -10.89 -0.75 -2.47
N LYS A 171 -11.46 -1.73 -1.74
CA LYS A 171 -12.69 -1.56 -0.95
C LYS A 171 -12.53 -2.17 0.43
N PHE A 172 -13.08 -1.49 1.43
CA PHE A 172 -13.15 -1.97 2.80
C PHE A 172 -14.37 -2.89 2.96
N VAL A 173 -14.20 -4.16 2.61
CA VAL A 173 -15.26 -5.20 2.68
C VAL A 173 -15.30 -5.83 4.08
N GLU A 174 -16.49 -6.25 4.53
CA GLU A 174 -16.68 -6.83 5.88
C GLU A 174 -16.05 -8.22 6.05
N ASP A 175 -16.01 -9.04 4.99
CA ASP A 175 -15.45 -10.41 5.00
C ASP A 175 -13.93 -10.47 4.79
N GLN A 176 -13.25 -9.33 4.89
CA GLN A 176 -11.80 -9.24 4.78
C GLN A 176 -11.17 -8.76 6.08
N TYR A 177 -10.00 -9.31 6.36
CA TYR A 177 -9.27 -9.04 7.58
C TYR A 177 -7.80 -8.74 7.27
N LEU A 178 -7.18 -8.01 8.19
CA LEU A 178 -5.74 -7.87 8.24
C LEU A 178 -5.20 -8.74 9.38
N VAL A 179 -4.27 -9.62 9.04
CA VAL A 179 -3.49 -10.38 10.01
C VAL A 179 -2.16 -9.68 10.19
N MET A 180 -1.82 -9.41 11.44
CA MET A 180 -0.63 -8.68 11.86
C MET A 180 0.23 -9.60 12.72
N LEU A 181 1.53 -9.64 12.46
CA LEU A 181 2.51 -10.40 13.24
C LEU A 181 3.68 -9.51 13.65
N THR A 182 4.02 -9.63 14.92
CA THR A 182 5.17 -8.96 15.55
C THR A 182 6.40 -9.85 15.59
N VAL A 183 7.57 -9.25 15.77
CA VAL A 183 8.85 -9.96 15.86
C VAL A 183 8.88 -10.93 17.04
N ASN A 184 8.30 -10.56 18.19
CA ASN A 184 8.25 -11.41 19.38
C ASN A 184 7.09 -12.43 19.36
N GLY A 185 6.37 -12.56 18.24
CA GLY A 185 5.41 -13.64 18.04
C GLY A 185 4.01 -13.38 18.60
N TYR A 186 3.58 -12.13 18.75
CA TYR A 186 2.16 -11.79 18.88
C TYR A 186 1.49 -11.65 17.52
N ILE A 187 0.35 -12.30 17.35
CA ILE A 187 -0.49 -12.26 16.15
C ILE A 187 -1.87 -11.67 16.47
N LYS A 188 -2.41 -10.93 15.51
CA LYS A 188 -3.75 -10.36 15.61
C LYS A 188 -4.47 -10.33 14.27
N LYS A 189 -5.76 -10.68 14.28
CA LYS A 189 -6.68 -10.49 13.14
C LYS A 189 -7.62 -9.32 13.44
N VAL A 190 -7.71 -8.36 12.53
CA VAL A 190 -8.58 -7.17 12.65
C VAL A 190 -9.43 -7.03 11.39
N PRO A 191 -10.74 -6.75 11.49
CA PRO A 191 -11.58 -6.48 10.33
C PRO A 191 -11.02 -5.33 9.49
N LEU A 192 -11.02 -5.49 8.17
CA LEU A 192 -10.50 -4.48 7.25
C LEU A 192 -11.26 -3.15 7.38
N ASN A 193 -12.58 -3.21 7.60
CA ASN A 193 -13.43 -2.04 7.81
C ASN A 193 -12.99 -1.16 9.00
N ALA A 194 -12.25 -1.71 9.97
CA ALA A 194 -11.69 -0.92 11.07
C ALA A 194 -10.65 0.13 10.61
N PHE A 195 -10.22 0.07 9.35
CA PHE A 195 -9.23 0.93 8.70
C PHE A 195 -9.83 1.82 7.60
N ALA A 196 -11.15 1.84 7.44
CA ALA A 196 -11.83 2.64 6.40
C ALA A 196 -11.62 4.16 6.55
N SER A 197 -11.41 4.62 7.79
CA SER A 197 -11.14 6.04 8.09
C SER A 197 -9.86 6.15 8.92
N ILE A 198 -8.78 6.56 8.26
CA ILE A 198 -7.47 6.82 8.86
C ILE A 198 -7.19 8.32 8.73
N ARG A 199 -6.79 8.95 9.84
CA ARG A 199 -6.39 10.36 9.88
C ARG A 199 -4.97 10.51 9.33
N SER A 200 -4.58 11.72 8.92
CA SER A 200 -3.22 12.01 8.43
C SER A 200 -2.11 11.76 9.46
N THR A 201 -2.42 11.80 10.75
CA THR A 201 -1.50 11.44 11.86
C THR A 201 -1.35 9.92 12.04
N GLY A 202 -2.04 9.13 11.23
CA GLY A 202 -2.18 7.69 11.42
C GLY A 202 -3.10 7.34 12.59
N ILE A 203 -3.38 6.05 12.72
CA ILE A 203 -4.12 5.47 13.85
C ILE A 203 -3.41 4.22 14.36
N ILE A 204 -3.63 3.86 15.63
CA ILE A 204 -3.09 2.61 16.17
C ILE A 204 -3.67 1.43 15.39
N SER A 205 -2.80 0.56 14.87
CA SER A 205 -3.15 -0.70 14.24
C SER A 205 -3.02 -1.86 15.23
N MET A 206 -1.99 -1.83 16.10
CA MET A 206 -1.72 -2.83 17.14
C MET A 206 -0.92 -2.23 18.30
N ARG A 207 -1.35 -2.50 19.53
CA ARG A 207 -0.58 -2.11 20.72
C ARG A 207 0.56 -3.10 20.93
N LEU A 208 1.78 -2.61 20.85
CA LEU A 208 2.99 -3.41 21.01
C LEU A 208 3.40 -3.53 22.47
N VAL A 209 4.13 -4.61 22.77
CA VAL A 209 4.85 -4.77 24.04
C VAL A 209 6.16 -3.97 23.96
N PRO A 210 6.68 -3.40 25.06
CA PRO A 210 7.98 -2.74 25.03
C PRO A 210 9.08 -3.62 24.42
N GLY A 211 9.82 -3.09 23.44
CA GLY A 211 10.88 -3.82 22.72
C GLY A 211 10.39 -4.78 21.63
N ASP A 212 9.09 -4.78 21.31
CA ASP A 212 8.52 -5.53 20.18
C ASP A 212 8.23 -4.59 19.00
N GLU A 213 8.15 -5.17 17.80
CA GLU A 213 7.96 -4.43 16.56
C GLU A 213 6.96 -5.16 15.66
N LEU A 214 6.04 -4.42 15.03
CA LEU A 214 5.17 -4.95 13.99
C LEU A 214 5.97 -5.12 12.69
N LYS A 215 6.02 -6.33 12.14
CA LYS A 215 6.84 -6.59 10.95
C LYS A 215 6.06 -7.09 9.73
N TRP A 216 5.05 -7.92 9.93
CA TRP A 216 4.25 -8.45 8.82
C TRP A 216 2.79 -8.08 8.97
N VAL A 217 2.21 -7.57 7.88
CA VAL A 217 0.76 -7.39 7.73
C VAL A 217 0.32 -8.00 6.41
N ARG A 218 -0.73 -8.81 6.43
CA ARG A 218 -1.29 -9.46 5.25
C ARG A 218 -2.81 -9.39 5.26
N LEU A 219 -3.38 -9.21 4.07
CA LEU A 219 -4.81 -9.34 3.85
C LEU A 219 -5.18 -10.83 3.84
N CYS A 220 -6.28 -11.20 4.48
CA CYS A 220 -6.81 -12.55 4.42
C CYS A 220 -8.34 -12.56 4.51
N ARG A 221 -8.92 -13.69 4.12
CA ARG A 221 -10.28 -14.12 4.43
C ARG A 221 -10.25 -15.17 5.53
N ASP A 222 -11.43 -15.61 5.99
CA ASP A 222 -11.52 -16.59 7.07
C ASP A 222 -11.09 -18.01 6.65
N ASP A 223 -11.33 -18.37 5.40
CA ASP A 223 -11.03 -19.67 4.81
C ASP A 223 -9.55 -19.85 4.43
N ASP A 224 -8.80 -18.75 4.31
CA ASP A 224 -7.36 -18.79 4.03
C ASP A 224 -6.58 -19.48 5.16
N LEU A 225 -5.37 -19.96 4.82
CA LEU A 225 -4.40 -20.42 5.80
C LEU A 225 -3.38 -19.32 6.07
N VAL A 226 -2.88 -19.27 7.30
CA VAL A 226 -1.71 -18.49 7.68
C VAL A 226 -0.56 -19.44 7.98
N ALA A 227 0.58 -19.19 7.34
CA ALA A 227 1.85 -19.85 7.61
C ALA A 227 2.76 -18.91 8.38
N LEU A 228 3.30 -19.39 9.50
CA LEU A 228 4.19 -18.67 10.39
C LEU A 228 5.49 -19.45 10.52
N ALA A 229 6.63 -18.77 10.49
CA ALA A 229 7.93 -19.38 10.73
C ALA A 229 8.76 -18.60 11.74
N SER A 230 9.45 -19.29 12.65
CA SER A 230 10.47 -18.70 13.52
C SER A 230 11.86 -18.77 12.91
N GLN A 231 12.79 -17.97 13.42
CA GLN A 231 14.18 -17.95 12.98
C GLN A 231 14.89 -19.29 13.25
N SER A 232 14.49 -20.05 14.28
CA SER A 232 15.00 -21.41 14.52
C SER A 232 14.44 -22.48 13.56
N GLY A 233 13.53 -22.13 12.65
CA GLY A 233 12.98 -23.03 11.64
C GLY A 233 11.74 -23.82 12.08
N MET A 234 11.06 -23.36 13.14
CA MET A 234 9.76 -23.89 13.55
C MET A 234 8.64 -23.23 12.75
N VAL A 235 7.59 -24.00 12.43
CA VAL A 235 6.51 -23.59 11.54
C VAL A 235 5.16 -23.91 12.15
N ILE A 236 4.23 -22.95 12.10
CA ILE A 236 2.81 -23.16 12.37
C ILE A 236 2.04 -22.83 11.09
N VAL A 237 1.19 -23.76 10.66
CA VAL A 237 0.19 -23.53 9.62
C VAL A 237 -1.17 -23.76 10.25
N ASN A 238 -2.10 -22.82 10.07
CA ASN A 238 -3.48 -22.96 10.53
C ASN A 238 -4.42 -22.08 9.70
N THR A 239 -5.73 -22.29 9.80
CA THR A 239 -6.72 -21.42 9.16
C THR A 239 -6.86 -20.08 9.91
N CYS A 240 -7.05 -19.01 9.14
CA CYS A 240 -7.30 -17.66 9.64
C CYS A 240 -8.59 -17.57 10.47
N ASN A 241 -9.56 -18.46 10.25
CA ASN A 241 -10.76 -18.59 11.09
C ASN A 241 -10.43 -18.91 12.56
N ARG A 242 -9.31 -19.60 12.84
CA ARG A 242 -8.90 -19.87 14.24
C ARG A 242 -8.44 -18.62 14.99
N LEU A 243 -8.11 -17.55 14.29
CA LEU A 243 -7.82 -16.25 14.89
C LEU A 243 -9.13 -15.49 15.07
N ARG A 244 -9.54 -15.20 16.30
CA ARG A 244 -10.72 -14.36 16.54
C ARG A 244 -10.43 -12.92 16.08
N PRO A 245 -11.36 -12.23 15.40
CA PRO A 245 -11.24 -10.80 15.14
C PRO A 245 -11.18 -10.00 16.44
N HIS A 246 -10.26 -9.04 16.53
CA HIS A 246 -10.12 -8.13 17.66
C HIS A 246 -10.11 -6.66 17.20
N GLY A 247 -10.32 -5.74 18.14
CA GLY A 247 -10.17 -4.31 17.89
C GLY A 247 -8.71 -3.87 17.71
N ARG A 248 -8.51 -2.74 17.02
CA ARG A 248 -7.19 -2.17 16.69
C ARG A 248 -6.31 -1.90 17.91
N THR A 249 -6.88 -1.41 19.01
CA THR A 249 -6.12 -1.01 20.22
C THR A 249 -5.64 -2.17 21.10
N THR A 250 -5.96 -3.42 20.72
CA THR A 250 -5.55 -4.61 21.46
C THR A 250 -4.17 -5.12 21.02
N ARG A 251 -3.50 -5.84 21.91
CA ARG A 251 -2.21 -6.49 21.67
C ARG A 251 -2.32 -7.75 20.79
N GLY A 252 -3.47 -8.41 20.74
CA GLY A 252 -3.58 -9.75 20.14
C GLY A 252 -3.10 -10.86 21.07
N MET A 253 -2.86 -12.04 20.48
CA MET A 253 -2.53 -13.28 21.21
C MET A 253 -1.17 -13.84 20.79
N GLY A 254 -0.64 -14.81 21.54
CA GLY A 254 0.59 -15.50 21.17
C GLY A 254 0.41 -16.36 19.90
N ALA A 255 1.21 -16.10 18.88
CA ALA A 255 1.23 -16.83 17.62
C ALA A 255 1.97 -18.15 17.77
N MET A 256 3.19 -18.10 18.31
CA MET A 256 4.08 -19.23 18.51
C MET A 256 4.77 -19.10 19.88
N ARG A 257 4.99 -20.24 20.55
CA ARG A 257 5.81 -20.29 21.75
C ARG A 257 7.27 -20.40 21.33
N LEU A 258 7.91 -19.24 21.25
CA LEU A 258 9.33 -19.10 20.90
C LEU A 258 10.22 -19.61 22.05
N LYS A 259 11.38 -20.17 21.70
CA LYS A 259 12.44 -20.48 22.67
C LYS A 259 13.20 -19.20 23.03
N GLU A 260 14.05 -19.27 24.05
CA GLU A 260 14.96 -18.17 24.38
C GLU A 260 15.76 -17.73 23.13
N ASP A 261 15.84 -16.43 22.91
CA ASP A 261 16.46 -15.75 21.77
C ASP A 261 15.88 -16.08 20.37
N ASP A 262 14.79 -16.84 20.27
CA ASP A 262 14.09 -17.07 19.00
C ASP A 262 13.09 -15.94 18.72
N LYS A 263 12.94 -15.62 17.43
CA LYS A 263 12.05 -14.57 16.93
C LYS A 263 11.26 -15.08 15.74
N MET A 264 10.21 -14.38 15.37
CA MET A 264 9.54 -14.65 14.10
C MET A 264 10.45 -14.30 12.92
N ALA A 265 10.40 -15.12 11.87
CA ALA A 265 11.13 -14.93 10.62
C ALA A 265 10.21 -14.60 9.44
N ALA A 266 8.96 -15.08 9.46
CA ALA A 266 8.00 -14.81 8.40
C ALA A 266 6.55 -15.04 8.84
N MET A 267 5.65 -14.35 8.13
CA MET A 267 4.23 -14.66 8.03
C MET A 267 3.80 -14.52 6.58
N ASP A 268 3.01 -15.47 6.12
CA ASP A 268 2.35 -15.36 4.83
C ASP A 268 0.97 -16.00 4.83
N ILE A 269 0.14 -15.61 3.87
CA ILE A 269 -1.22 -16.12 3.69
C ILE A 269 -1.24 -17.04 2.48
N ILE A 270 -1.89 -18.19 2.61
CA ILE A 270 -2.12 -19.14 1.53
C ILE A 270 -3.62 -19.07 1.21
N PRO A 271 -4.00 -18.54 0.04
CA PRO A 271 -5.39 -18.41 -0.34
C PRO A 271 -6.09 -19.78 -0.41
N SER A 272 -7.34 -19.85 0.07
CA SER A 272 -8.12 -21.09 0.05
C SER A 272 -8.30 -21.70 -1.35
N THR A 273 -8.31 -20.85 -2.39
CA THR A 273 -8.41 -21.24 -3.80
C THR A 273 -7.21 -22.05 -4.30
N THR A 274 -6.04 -21.85 -3.70
CA THR A 274 -4.78 -22.46 -4.13
C THR A 274 -4.49 -23.78 -3.43
N HIS A 275 -5.32 -24.20 -2.48
CA HIS A 275 -4.95 -25.26 -1.55
C HIS A 275 -6.11 -26.20 -1.19
N THR A 276 -5.89 -27.51 -1.31
CA THR A 276 -6.79 -28.53 -0.74
C THR A 276 -6.46 -28.71 0.74
N MET A 277 -7.33 -28.23 1.65
CA MET A 277 -7.17 -28.22 3.12
C MET A 277 -6.25 -29.32 3.69
N PRO A 278 -5.29 -29.01 4.62
CA PRO A 278 -4.31 -29.99 5.07
C PRO A 278 -5.02 -30.94 6.04
N GLY A 279 -5.67 -31.98 5.51
CA GLY A 279 -6.70 -32.75 6.18
C GLY A 279 -6.60 -34.25 5.97
N LYS A 280 -6.13 -34.93 7.01
CA LYS A 280 -6.34 -36.34 7.43
C LYS A 280 -5.99 -37.52 6.52
N THR A 281 -5.89 -37.40 5.20
CA THR A 281 -5.57 -38.55 4.36
C THR A 281 -4.08 -38.55 4.02
N VAL A 282 -3.31 -39.36 4.75
CA VAL A 282 -1.94 -39.71 4.38
C VAL A 282 -2.02 -40.64 3.17
N SER A 283 -2.34 -40.08 2.01
CA SER A 283 -2.07 -40.76 0.74
C SER A 283 -0.56 -41.01 0.71
N ARG A 284 -0.16 -42.28 0.64
CA ARG A 284 1.25 -42.73 0.66
C ARG A 284 2.07 -42.25 -0.56
N VAL A 285 1.45 -41.51 -1.47
CA VAL A 285 2.10 -40.84 -2.58
C VAL A 285 2.65 -39.51 -2.06
N ARG A 286 3.95 -39.27 -2.23
CA ARG A 286 4.57 -37.96 -1.96
C ARG A 286 4.00 -36.97 -2.96
N ASP A 287 2.87 -36.39 -2.62
CA ASP A 287 2.34 -35.27 -3.37
C ASP A 287 3.31 -34.10 -3.21
N LEU A 288 3.98 -33.75 -4.30
CA LEU A 288 4.94 -32.66 -4.38
C LEU A 288 4.31 -31.43 -5.04
N SER A 289 2.98 -31.42 -5.22
CA SER A 289 2.27 -30.30 -5.81
C SER A 289 2.40 -29.03 -4.97
N PRO A 290 2.27 -27.86 -5.62
CA PRO A 290 2.16 -26.60 -4.92
C PRO A 290 0.88 -26.50 -4.06
N PRO A 291 0.82 -25.55 -3.12
CA PRO A 291 1.85 -24.55 -2.81
C PRO A 291 3.00 -25.12 -1.95
N TRP A 292 4.17 -24.49 -2.05
CA TRP A 292 5.35 -24.82 -1.23
C TRP A 292 5.70 -23.67 -0.28
N LEU A 293 6.32 -24.02 0.85
CA LEU A 293 7.06 -23.07 1.67
C LEU A 293 8.53 -23.07 1.22
N LEU A 294 8.99 -21.96 0.65
CA LEU A 294 10.39 -21.72 0.32
C LEU A 294 11.11 -21.19 1.57
N PHE A 295 12.06 -21.97 2.08
CA PHE A 295 12.89 -21.56 3.21
C PHE A 295 14.25 -21.11 2.74
N ILE A 296 14.73 -20.00 3.29
CA ILE A 296 16.06 -19.43 3.04
C ILE A 296 16.75 -19.22 4.38
N ALA A 297 17.91 -19.85 4.54
CA ALA A 297 18.76 -19.73 5.71
C ALA A 297 19.83 -18.66 5.51
N GLU A 298 20.25 -18.01 6.60
CA GLU A 298 21.24 -16.92 6.55
C GLU A 298 22.62 -17.37 6.01
N ASN A 299 22.93 -18.66 6.04
CA ASN A 299 24.17 -19.24 5.52
C ASN A 299 24.12 -19.59 4.02
N GLY A 300 23.11 -19.13 3.29
CA GLY A 300 23.04 -19.30 1.84
C GLY A 300 22.40 -20.61 1.38
N TYR A 301 21.87 -21.43 2.28
CA TYR A 301 21.11 -22.63 1.94
C TYR A 301 19.61 -22.36 1.84
N GLY A 302 18.91 -23.12 1.01
CA GLY A 302 17.45 -23.08 0.97
C GLY A 302 16.82 -24.28 0.29
N LYS A 303 15.50 -24.38 0.40
CA LYS A 303 14.71 -25.47 -0.17
C LYS A 303 13.22 -25.12 -0.24
N ARG A 304 12.51 -25.76 -1.15
CA ARG A 304 11.04 -25.77 -1.16
C ARG A 304 10.53 -26.98 -0.40
N VAL A 305 9.55 -26.79 0.47
CA VAL A 305 8.89 -27.89 1.19
C VAL A 305 7.39 -27.83 0.88
N PRO A 306 6.78 -28.93 0.39
CA PRO A 306 5.34 -28.97 0.14
C PRO A 306 4.52 -28.63 1.37
N LEU A 307 3.44 -27.87 1.19
CA LEU A 307 2.58 -27.46 2.31
C LEU A 307 1.94 -28.67 3.00
N ASN A 308 1.63 -29.73 2.26
CA ASN A 308 1.11 -30.99 2.81
C ASN A 308 2.06 -31.70 3.79
N ALA A 309 3.35 -31.33 3.81
CA ALA A 309 4.32 -31.83 4.80
C ALA A 309 4.08 -31.24 6.20
N PHE A 310 3.22 -30.22 6.31
CA PHE A 310 2.86 -29.53 7.54
C PHE A 310 1.41 -29.83 7.90
N ARG A 311 1.21 -30.59 8.99
CA ARG A 311 -0.12 -30.70 9.59
C ARG A 311 -0.50 -29.39 10.27
N GLN A 312 -1.80 -29.09 10.34
CA GLN A 312 -2.28 -27.92 11.07
C GLN A 312 -1.85 -27.97 12.54
N SER A 313 -1.38 -26.85 13.06
CA SER A 313 -0.93 -26.70 14.45
C SER A 313 -1.64 -25.50 15.08
N SER A 314 -2.17 -25.66 16.30
CA SER A 314 -2.77 -24.55 17.04
C SER A 314 -1.76 -23.44 17.31
N PHE A 315 -2.22 -22.19 17.32
CA PHE A 315 -1.43 -21.05 17.78
C PHE A 315 -0.99 -21.22 19.23
N ASN A 316 -0.01 -20.43 19.64
CA ASN A 316 0.62 -20.47 20.96
C ASN A 316 1.25 -21.86 21.30
N ARG A 317 1.68 -22.58 20.27
CA ARG A 317 2.49 -23.81 20.37
C ARG A 317 3.88 -23.57 19.80
N VAL A 318 4.79 -24.52 19.99
CA VAL A 318 6.15 -24.42 19.43
C VAL A 318 6.16 -24.65 17.91
N GLY A 319 5.12 -25.27 17.35
CA GLY A 319 5.04 -25.59 15.92
C GLY A 319 5.76 -26.89 15.54
N LEU A 320 5.85 -27.14 14.24
CA LEU A 320 6.56 -28.27 13.65
C LEU A 320 7.90 -27.82 13.09
N ARG A 321 8.91 -28.68 13.15
CA ARG A 321 10.19 -28.38 12.50
C ARG A 321 10.00 -28.34 10.98
N GLY A 322 10.15 -27.16 10.37
CA GLY A 322 10.13 -26.97 8.92
C GLY A 322 11.52 -27.05 8.30
N TYR A 323 12.54 -26.58 9.01
CA TYR A 323 13.94 -26.62 8.58
C TYR A 323 14.85 -27.18 9.67
N LYS A 324 15.76 -28.09 9.29
CA LYS A 324 16.85 -28.54 10.18
C LYS A 324 18.05 -27.63 10.02
N LEU A 325 18.06 -26.53 10.77
CA LEU A 325 19.18 -25.59 10.81
C LEU A 325 20.28 -26.09 11.76
N PRO A 326 21.56 -25.80 11.46
CA PRO A 326 22.65 -25.80 12.44
C PRO A 326 22.37 -24.83 13.60
N GLU A 327 23.05 -25.01 14.74
CA GLU A 327 22.83 -24.21 15.96
C GLU A 327 23.10 -22.72 15.76
N ASP A 328 24.14 -22.37 15.00
CA ASP A 328 24.55 -20.98 14.71
C ASP A 328 23.87 -20.37 13.49
N CYS A 329 22.83 -21.03 12.97
CA CYS A 329 22.14 -20.61 11.76
C CYS A 329 20.67 -20.28 12.05
N ARG A 330 20.17 -19.24 11.39
CA ARG A 330 18.78 -18.78 11.45
C ARG A 330 18.15 -18.70 10.06
N LEU A 331 16.84 -18.73 10.00
CA LEU A 331 16.09 -18.42 8.78
C LEU A 331 16.17 -16.92 8.50
N ALA A 332 16.55 -16.57 7.28
CA ALA A 332 16.52 -15.20 6.78
C ALA A 332 15.11 -14.84 6.28
N ALA A 333 14.45 -15.77 5.58
CA ALA A 333 13.09 -15.57 5.08
C ALA A 333 12.38 -16.90 4.83
N VAL A 334 11.04 -16.83 4.81
CA VAL A 334 10.17 -17.90 4.31
C VAL A 334 9.08 -17.27 3.46
N PHE A 335 8.82 -17.84 2.29
CA PHE A 335 7.78 -17.40 1.37
C PHE A 335 6.85 -18.55 1.01
N VAL A 336 5.58 -18.25 0.78
CA VAL A 336 4.68 -19.16 0.07
C VAL A 336 4.96 -18.98 -1.42
N VAL A 337 5.15 -20.09 -2.14
CA VAL A 337 5.54 -20.07 -3.54
C VAL A 337 4.80 -21.14 -4.35
N GLY A 338 4.73 -20.90 -5.66
CA GLY A 338 4.14 -21.81 -6.62
C GLY A 338 2.62 -21.75 -6.65
N GLU A 339 2.01 -20.60 -6.35
CA GLU A 339 0.57 -20.46 -6.53
C GLU A 339 0.19 -20.83 -7.98
N PRO A 340 -0.84 -21.67 -8.19
CA PRO A 340 -1.29 -22.03 -9.52
C PRO A 340 -1.89 -20.78 -10.18
N THR A 341 -1.11 -20.16 -11.06
CA THR A 341 -1.62 -19.20 -12.04
C THR A 341 -2.13 -19.96 -13.26
N ASP A 342 -3.19 -19.47 -13.90
CA ASP A 342 -3.80 -20.08 -15.09
C ASP A 342 -2.83 -20.21 -16.29
N ASP A 343 -1.69 -19.51 -16.23
CA ASP A 343 -0.57 -19.67 -17.16
C ASP A 343 0.51 -20.57 -16.58
N ASP A 344 0.98 -21.57 -17.36
CA ASP A 344 2.12 -22.48 -17.15
C ASP A 344 3.51 -21.76 -17.02
N ALA A 345 3.51 -20.56 -16.47
CA ALA A 345 4.61 -19.61 -16.42
C ALA A 345 4.72 -18.88 -15.07
N SER A 346 4.53 -19.56 -13.94
CA SER A 346 4.99 -19.02 -12.64
C SER A 346 6.53 -18.99 -12.61
N GLU A 347 7.12 -18.00 -13.27
CA GLU A 347 8.54 -17.63 -13.15
C GLU A 347 8.75 -16.79 -11.88
N GLU A 348 8.22 -17.25 -10.75
CA GLU A 348 8.60 -16.67 -9.47
C GLU A 348 10.11 -16.78 -9.32
N GLN A 349 10.73 -15.70 -8.92
CA GLN A 349 12.15 -15.62 -8.65
C GLN A 349 12.36 -15.08 -7.24
N VAL A 350 13.39 -15.59 -6.59
CA VAL A 350 13.82 -15.06 -5.30
C VAL A 350 15.11 -14.30 -5.49
N VAL A 351 15.15 -13.09 -4.94
CA VAL A 351 16.36 -12.26 -4.86
C VAL A 351 16.90 -12.35 -3.45
N LEU A 352 18.20 -12.63 -3.34
CA LEU A 352 18.93 -12.76 -2.10
C LEU A 352 19.97 -11.65 -2.03
N VAL A 353 20.04 -10.96 -0.91
CA VAL A 353 21.05 -9.92 -0.66
C VAL A 353 21.88 -10.33 0.54
N SER A 354 23.20 -10.33 0.37
CA SER A 354 24.15 -10.58 1.46
C SER A 354 24.54 -9.29 2.19
N HIS A 355 25.08 -9.41 3.41
CA HIS A 355 25.63 -8.27 4.15
C HIS A 355 26.76 -7.55 3.41
N GLY A 356 27.50 -8.27 2.55
CA GLY A 356 28.52 -7.71 1.68
C GLY A 356 27.98 -6.96 0.46
N GLY A 357 26.65 -6.84 0.29
CA GLY A 357 26.02 -6.19 -0.85
C GLY A 357 25.97 -7.03 -2.12
N THR A 358 26.45 -8.29 -2.10
CA THR A 358 26.29 -9.21 -3.22
C THR A 358 24.83 -9.63 -3.33
N VAL A 359 24.28 -9.53 -4.54
CA VAL A 359 22.90 -9.89 -4.88
C VAL A 359 22.91 -11.16 -5.73
N ASN A 360 22.02 -12.11 -5.44
CA ASN A 360 21.83 -13.31 -6.24
C ASN A 360 20.34 -13.53 -6.54
N ARG A 361 20.02 -13.91 -7.78
CA ARG A 361 18.65 -14.10 -8.25
C ARG A 361 18.46 -15.51 -8.77
N ILE A 362 17.43 -16.20 -8.30
CA ILE A 362 17.23 -17.63 -8.56
C ILE A 362 15.76 -17.86 -8.89
N LYS A 363 15.48 -18.57 -9.98
CA LYS A 363 14.10 -18.98 -10.27
C LYS A 363 13.66 -19.99 -9.21
N VAL A 364 12.48 -19.78 -8.64
CA VAL A 364 11.94 -20.64 -7.57
C VAL A 364 11.83 -22.08 -8.05
N LYS A 365 11.49 -22.30 -9.33
CA LYS A 365 11.42 -23.62 -9.97
C LYS A 365 12.73 -24.40 -9.95
N ASP A 366 13.88 -23.72 -9.90
CA ASP A 366 15.22 -24.34 -9.88
C ASP A 366 15.65 -24.75 -8.47
N ILE A 367 14.99 -24.24 -7.43
CA ILE A 367 15.29 -24.58 -6.03
C ILE A 367 14.73 -25.97 -5.72
N SER A 368 15.55 -26.88 -5.19
CA SER A 368 15.12 -28.27 -4.95
C SER A 368 13.92 -28.39 -3.98
N ILE A 369 12.93 -29.21 -4.35
CA ILE A 369 11.84 -29.61 -3.45
C ILE A 369 12.33 -30.75 -2.56
N GLN A 370 12.30 -30.53 -1.25
CA GLN A 370 12.84 -31.47 -0.27
C GLN A 370 11.95 -31.59 0.97
N GLY A 371 12.15 -32.65 1.74
CA GLY A 371 11.46 -32.83 3.03
C GLY A 371 11.93 -31.87 4.12
N ARG A 372 11.13 -31.75 5.19
CA ARG A 372 11.41 -30.89 6.35
C ARG A 372 12.76 -31.16 7.02
N GLY A 373 13.20 -32.43 7.05
CA GLY A 373 14.47 -32.83 7.69
C GLY A 373 15.73 -32.58 6.86
N ALA A 374 15.61 -32.25 5.58
CA ALA A 374 16.77 -32.07 4.68
C ALA A 374 17.51 -30.74 4.93
N LYS A 375 18.78 -30.69 4.56
CA LYS A 375 19.64 -29.48 4.69
C LYS A 375 19.32 -28.40 3.67
N GLY A 376 18.71 -28.74 2.53
CA GLY A 376 18.56 -27.82 1.40
C GLY A 376 19.75 -27.83 0.44
N VAL A 377 19.64 -27.03 -0.61
CA VAL A 377 20.68 -26.78 -1.62
C VAL A 377 21.33 -25.42 -1.38
N ILE A 378 22.53 -25.23 -1.92
CA ILE A 378 23.20 -23.93 -1.88
C ILE A 378 22.49 -23.00 -2.86
N LEU A 379 21.92 -21.92 -2.33
CA LEU A 379 21.38 -20.82 -3.11
C LEU A 379 22.46 -19.77 -3.38
N MET A 380 23.29 -19.47 -2.38
CA MET A 380 24.35 -18.48 -2.48
C MET A 380 25.58 -18.94 -1.71
N ARG A 381 26.77 -18.86 -2.33
CA ARG A 381 28.04 -19.09 -1.63
C ARG A 381 28.46 -17.79 -0.95
N LEU A 382 28.74 -17.84 0.35
CA LEU A 382 28.96 -16.65 1.17
C LEU A 382 30.40 -16.50 1.69
N GLU A 383 31.38 -17.17 1.07
CA GLU A 383 32.77 -17.29 1.55
C GLU A 383 33.38 -15.96 2.07
N HIS A 384 33.14 -14.85 1.37
CA HIS A 384 33.55 -13.50 1.80
C HIS A 384 32.36 -12.52 1.98
N ALA A 385 31.12 -12.96 1.74
CA ALA A 385 29.93 -12.11 1.69
C ALA A 385 29.14 -12.07 3.02
N GLY A 386 29.57 -12.84 4.02
CA GLY A 386 28.96 -12.87 5.36
C GLY A 386 27.71 -13.73 5.42
N LYS A 387 26.58 -13.14 5.82
CA LYS A 387 25.27 -13.80 5.92
C LYS A 387 24.29 -13.19 4.92
N ILE A 388 23.25 -13.92 4.52
CA ILE A 388 22.09 -13.32 3.84
C ILE A 388 21.44 -12.31 4.80
N GLN A 389 21.29 -11.08 4.33
CA GLN A 389 20.69 -9.96 5.06
C GLN A 389 19.18 -9.87 4.78
N SER A 390 18.80 -9.93 3.51
CA SER A 390 17.41 -9.86 3.07
C SER A 390 17.16 -10.82 1.91
N ALA A 391 15.89 -11.20 1.76
CA ALA A 391 15.41 -11.92 0.60
C ALA A 391 14.03 -11.34 0.23
N SER A 392 13.74 -11.31 -1.06
CA SER A 392 12.45 -10.86 -1.60
C SER A 392 11.97 -11.83 -2.68
N LEU A 393 10.67 -12.12 -2.67
CA LEU A 393 10.02 -12.91 -3.72
C LEU A 393 9.49 -11.95 -4.80
N ILE A 394 9.76 -12.27 -6.06
CA ILE A 394 9.35 -11.48 -7.22
C ILE A 394 8.58 -12.41 -8.17
N SER A 395 7.37 -12.03 -8.57
CA SER A 395 6.62 -12.76 -9.61
C SER A 395 7.14 -12.44 -11.01
N ALA A 396 6.94 -13.36 -11.96
CA ALA A 396 7.42 -13.35 -13.35
C ALA A 396 7.28 -12.00 -14.08
N ALA A 397 6.22 -11.25 -13.80
CA ALA A 397 5.97 -9.94 -14.41
C ALA A 397 7.08 -8.90 -14.10
N ALA A 398 7.88 -9.11 -13.05
CA ALA A 398 9.00 -8.25 -12.64
C ALA A 398 10.37 -8.95 -12.75
N ALA A 399 10.44 -10.10 -13.45
CA ALA A 399 11.46 -11.11 -13.21
C ALA A 399 12.75 -11.03 -14.04
N GLU A 400 12.89 -10.17 -15.06
CA GLU A 400 14.10 -10.19 -15.93
C GLU A 400 14.89 -8.88 -15.99
N GLU A 401 14.55 -7.86 -15.19
CA GLU A 401 15.09 -6.50 -15.39
C GLU A 401 16.20 -6.03 -14.43
N ILE A 402 16.87 -6.92 -13.68
CA ILE A 402 17.85 -6.50 -12.66
C ILE A 402 19.33 -6.69 -13.11
N LEU A 403 19.64 -7.46 -14.15
CA LEU A 403 21.02 -7.94 -14.37
C LEU A 403 21.56 -7.90 -15.81
N GLU A 404 21.29 -6.82 -16.56
CA GLU A 404 22.26 -6.41 -17.58
C GLU A 404 22.77 -5.01 -17.25
N ASP A 405 23.76 -4.97 -16.35
CA ASP A 405 25.05 -4.29 -16.51
C ASP A 405 25.96 -4.52 -15.28
#